data_AF-A0A7L3FJ61-F1
#
_entry.id   AF-A0A7L3FJ61-F1
#
_cell.length_a   1.000
_cell.length_b   1.000
_cell.length_c   1.000
_cell.angle_alpha   90.00
_cell.angle_beta   90.00
_cell.angle_gamma   90.00
#
_symmetry.space_group_name_H-M   'P 1'
#
loop_
_entity.id
_entity.type
_entity.pdbx_description
1 polymer ?
#
loop_
_entity_poly.entity_id
_entity_poly.type
_entity_poly.pdbx_seq_one_letter_code
_entity_poly.pdbx_strand_id
1 'polypeptide(L)'
;LIALVPELTFMTGISDMKDNRMVKAVMREIVQSPKQHYQRLTSLLRRIRDSTEASGELMRWGLSLDQDICRTQGHILPMEKINLRHSSFIPSEDLSWNKEITREVSISVINMNYWLLLYPKRLQDLVKDLVTTMVNTCGPLGMHISHPTMIELKDDRIDTYGRAIQTLLENHKKAQLILCITSSGREDLYNVIKKLCCVQFAVPSQVISAQSLTSHQSKMRSVVQKVLLQINCKLGGELWGVDIPL
;
A
#
# COMPACT_ATOMS: atom_id res chain seq x y z
N LEU A 1 34.26 34.35 -4.60
CA LEU A 1 34.02 32.93 -4.93
C LEU A 1 34.41 32.11 -3.71
N ILE A 2 33.55 31.23 -3.19
CA ILE A 2 33.93 30.29 -2.12
C ILE A 2 34.30 28.96 -2.79
N ALA A 3 35.56 28.56 -2.69
CA ALA A 3 36.03 27.26 -3.17
C ALA A 3 36.08 26.29 -1.99
N LEU A 4 35.37 25.15 -2.12
CA LEU A 4 35.36 24.10 -1.10
C LEU A 4 36.28 22.95 -1.55
N VAL A 5 37.01 22.38 -0.60
CA VAL A 5 37.88 21.22 -0.81
C VAL A 5 37.01 19.95 -0.74
N PRO A 6 36.83 19.19 -1.84
CA PRO A 6 35.94 18.03 -1.87
C PRO A 6 36.21 17.00 -0.76
N GLU A 7 37.47 16.79 -0.41
CA GLU A 7 37.94 15.87 0.63
C GLU A 7 37.49 16.27 2.05
N LEU A 8 37.12 17.55 2.24
CA LEU A 8 36.58 18.09 3.50
C LEU A 8 35.08 18.33 3.42
N THR A 9 34.44 18.02 2.29
CA THR A 9 33.00 18.18 2.12
C THR A 9 32.29 16.83 2.09
N PHE A 10 31.29 16.69 2.94
CA PHE A 10 30.40 15.54 2.95
C PHE A 10 29.05 15.96 2.42
N MET A 11 28.50 15.18 1.50
CA MET A 11 27.11 15.33 1.08
C MET A 11 26.21 14.98 2.28
N THR A 12 25.45 15.94 2.76
CA THR A 12 24.45 15.74 3.82
C THR A 12 23.07 15.51 3.22
N GLY A 13 22.19 14.89 4.00
CA GLY A 13 20.89 14.43 3.51
C GLY A 13 20.98 13.03 2.91
N ILE A 14 19.80 12.44 2.71
CA ILE A 14 19.72 11.07 2.23
C ILE A 14 19.41 11.09 0.73
N SER A 15 20.43 10.95 -0.10
CA SER A 15 20.26 10.96 -1.56
C SER A 15 19.57 9.67 -2.05
N ASP A 16 18.56 9.84 -2.91
CA ASP A 16 17.84 8.84 -3.70
C ASP A 16 17.79 7.43 -3.06
N MET A 17 17.00 7.31 -1.98
CA MET A 17 16.79 6.06 -1.23
C MET A 17 16.02 4.99 -2.01
N LYS A 18 16.57 4.53 -3.14
CA LYS A 18 16.03 3.38 -3.88
C LYS A 18 16.25 2.06 -3.13
N ASP A 19 17.20 2.03 -2.19
CA ASP A 19 17.41 0.85 -1.36
C ASP A 19 16.47 0.83 -0.15
N ASN A 20 15.39 0.07 -0.29
CA ASN A 20 14.42 -0.24 0.77
C ASN A 20 15.06 -0.78 2.06
N ARG A 21 16.27 -1.36 2.02
CA ARG A 21 16.97 -1.84 3.22
C ARG A 21 17.55 -0.69 4.02
N MET A 22 18.16 0.29 3.35
CA MET A 22 18.72 1.48 3.99
C MET A 22 17.60 2.31 4.63
N VAL A 23 16.47 2.50 3.93
CA VAL A 23 15.27 3.15 4.49
C VAL A 23 14.81 2.44 5.76
N LYS A 24 14.71 1.11 5.74
CA LYS A 24 14.28 0.33 6.91
C LYS A 24 15.27 0.39 8.08
N ALA A 25 16.57 0.48 7.81
CA ALA A 25 17.58 0.66 8.86
C ALA A 25 17.45 2.04 9.50
N VAL A 26 17.38 3.09 8.67
CA VAL A 26 17.20 4.47 9.12
C VAL A 26 15.88 4.64 9.90
N MET A 27 14.77 4.11 9.38
CA MET A 27 13.47 4.16 10.05
C MET A 27 13.48 3.46 11.40
N ARG A 28 14.22 2.35 11.57
CA ARG A 28 14.35 1.69 12.88
C ARG A 28 14.99 2.59 13.93
N GLU A 29 15.93 3.45 13.54
CA GLU A 29 16.59 4.39 14.45
C GLU A 29 15.78 5.68 14.66
N ILE A 30 15.04 6.12 13.64
CA ILE A 30 14.25 7.36 13.69
C ILE A 30 12.92 7.17 14.41
N VAL A 31 12.22 6.05 14.16
CA VAL A 31 10.89 5.79 14.72
C VAL A 31 11.02 5.60 16.22
N GLN A 32 10.48 6.56 16.98
CA GLN A 32 10.45 6.55 18.43
C GLN A 32 9.03 6.26 18.90
N SER A 33 8.91 5.50 19.99
CA SER A 33 7.63 5.41 20.69
C SER A 33 7.29 6.74 21.38
N PRO A 34 6.01 7.03 21.67
CA PRO A 34 5.63 8.25 22.39
C PRO A 34 6.40 8.43 23.70
N LYS A 35 6.65 7.34 24.44
CA LYS A 35 7.43 7.34 25.68
C LYS A 35 8.89 7.72 25.45
N GLN A 36 9.53 7.16 24.42
CA GLN A 36 10.93 7.49 24.09
C GLN A 36 11.04 8.95 23.63
N HIS A 37 10.09 9.41 22.83
CA HIS A 37 10.05 10.79 22.37
C HIS A 37 9.92 11.77 23.54
N TYR A 38 8.97 11.50 24.45
CA TYR A 38 8.81 12.26 25.70
C TYR A 38 10.11 12.31 26.53
N GLN A 39 10.74 11.16 26.76
CA GLN A 39 12.00 11.09 27.51
C GLN A 39 13.13 11.91 26.87
N ARG A 40 13.23 11.92 25.54
CA ARG A 40 14.22 12.73 24.81
C ARG A 40 13.92 14.22 24.95
N LEU A 41 12.66 14.63 24.86
CA LEU A 41 12.25 16.03 25.06
C LEU A 41 12.52 16.50 26.48
N THR A 42 12.11 15.75 27.51
CA THR A 42 12.39 16.11 28.90
C THR A 42 13.89 16.14 29.21
N SER A 43 14.67 15.24 28.61
CA SER A 43 16.14 15.26 28.72
C SER A 43 16.76 16.49 28.05
N LEU A 44 16.23 16.91 26.89
CA LEU A 44 16.66 18.14 26.22
C LEU A 44 16.32 19.38 27.07
N LEU A 45 15.10 19.48 27.60
CA LEU A 45 14.68 20.57 28.49
C LEU A 45 15.61 20.66 29.70
N ARG A 46 15.90 19.51 30.33
CA ARG A 46 16.87 19.43 31.44
C ARG A 46 18.25 19.93 31.02
N ARG A 47 18.77 19.49 29.87
CA ARG A 47 20.09 19.92 29.38
C ARG A 47 20.18 21.43 29.10
N ILE A 48 19.12 22.02 28.54
CA ILE A 48 19.08 23.47 28.28
C ILE A 48 19.07 24.23 29.61
N ARG A 49 18.26 23.79 30.57
CA ARG A 49 18.17 24.41 31.90
C ARG A 49 19.46 24.26 32.72
N ASP A 50 20.07 23.09 32.68
CA ASP A 50 21.29 22.82 33.46
C ASP A 50 22.53 23.47 32.80
N SER A 51 22.40 23.97 31.55
CA SER A 51 23.42 24.80 30.90
C SER A 51 23.28 26.26 31.35
N THR A 52 24.33 26.76 32.02
CA THR A 52 24.41 28.15 32.49
C THR A 52 24.41 29.16 31.34
N GLU A 53 25.06 28.84 30.23
CA GLU A 53 25.11 29.66 29.01
C GLU A 53 23.73 29.80 28.38
N ALA A 54 23.05 28.68 28.12
CA ALA A 54 21.73 28.68 27.48
C ALA A 54 20.65 29.31 28.37
N SER A 55 20.68 29.03 29.67
CA SER A 55 19.76 29.64 30.64
C SER A 55 20.02 31.12 30.84
N GLY A 56 21.30 31.53 30.83
CA GLY A 56 21.71 32.93 30.87
C GLY A 56 21.15 33.72 29.70
N GLU A 57 21.27 33.19 28.47
CA GLU A 57 20.66 33.82 27.29
C GLU A 57 19.14 33.93 27.43
N LEU A 58 18.43 32.85 27.76
CA LEU A 58 16.97 32.91 27.95
C LEU A 58 16.54 33.99 28.95
N MET A 59 17.23 34.08 30.09
CA MET A 59 16.96 35.09 31.12
C MET A 59 17.25 36.52 30.63
N ARG A 60 18.26 36.75 29.78
CA ARG A 60 18.51 38.07 29.16
C ARG A 60 17.34 38.53 28.30
N TRP A 61 16.61 37.59 27.69
CA TRP A 61 15.38 37.86 26.93
C TRP A 61 14.12 37.91 27.81
N GLY A 62 14.24 37.71 29.13
CA GLY A 62 13.09 37.61 30.04
C GLY A 62 12.27 36.33 29.84
N LEU A 63 12.88 35.28 29.28
CA LEU A 63 12.24 34.01 28.97
C LEU A 63 12.66 32.91 29.95
N SER A 64 11.75 31.98 30.20
CA SER A 64 12.01 30.74 30.92
C SER A 64 11.33 29.58 30.20
N LEU A 65 11.98 28.41 30.17
CA LEU A 65 11.37 27.19 29.64
C LEU A 65 10.64 26.43 30.74
N ASP A 66 9.47 25.91 30.40
CA ASP A 66 8.72 25.03 31.28
C ASP A 66 9.44 23.67 31.44
N GLN A 67 9.16 22.97 32.54
CA GLN A 67 9.85 21.72 32.89
C GLN A 67 9.22 20.48 32.25
N ASP A 68 8.02 20.63 31.72
CA ASP A 68 7.25 19.56 31.09
C ASP A 68 6.63 20.06 29.78
N ILE A 69 6.11 19.12 29.00
CA ILE A 69 5.37 19.40 27.77
C ILE A 69 3.99 19.94 28.16
N CYS A 70 3.54 20.97 27.44
CA CYS A 70 2.21 21.54 27.62
C CYS A 70 1.11 20.46 27.51
N ARG A 71 0.25 20.39 28.52
CA ARG A 71 -0.90 19.49 28.55
C ARG A 71 -2.12 20.22 28.02
N THR A 72 -2.84 19.56 27.12
CA THR A 72 -4.09 20.07 26.57
C THR A 72 -5.22 19.08 26.82
N GLN A 73 -6.44 19.60 26.91
CA GLN A 73 -7.63 18.77 26.92
C GLN A 73 -7.94 18.32 25.49
N GLY A 74 -7.95 17.01 25.29
CA GLY A 74 -8.37 16.38 24.03
C GLY A 74 -9.77 15.78 24.16
N HIS A 75 -10.42 15.56 23.01
CA HIS A 75 -11.67 14.80 22.93
C HIS A 75 -11.42 13.51 22.16
N ILE A 76 -11.95 12.40 22.67
CA ILE A 76 -11.96 11.12 21.96
C ILE A 76 -13.26 11.07 21.16
N LEU A 77 -13.15 10.98 19.84
CA LEU A 77 -14.31 10.83 18.99
C LEU A 77 -14.94 9.44 19.20
N PRO A 78 -16.28 9.34 19.16
CA PRO A 78 -16.95 8.05 19.21
C PRO A 78 -16.55 7.19 18.00
N MET A 79 -16.63 5.87 18.17
CA MET A 79 -16.37 4.95 17.06
C MET A 79 -17.49 5.02 16.03
N GLU A 80 -17.11 5.11 14.77
CA GLU A 80 -18.05 5.09 13.65
C GLU A 80 -18.50 3.67 13.31
N LYS A 81 -19.78 3.52 12.96
CA LYS A 81 -20.34 2.24 12.52
C LYS A 81 -19.96 2.01 11.04
N ILE A 82 -19.34 0.87 10.75
CA ILE A 82 -19.04 0.44 9.39
C ILE A 82 -20.24 -0.31 8.82
N ASN A 83 -20.70 0.12 7.66
CA ASN A 83 -21.81 -0.47 6.91
C ASN A 83 -21.29 -1.34 5.77
N LEU A 84 -21.84 -2.55 5.65
CA LEU A 84 -21.70 -3.46 4.52
C LEU A 84 -23.08 -3.64 3.85
N ARG A 85 -23.21 -4.55 2.88
CA ARG A 85 -24.49 -4.70 2.15
C ARG A 85 -25.66 -5.14 3.03
N HIS A 86 -25.41 -6.11 3.92
CA HIS A 86 -26.45 -6.76 4.72
C HIS A 86 -26.22 -6.64 6.23
N SER A 87 -25.11 -6.04 6.63
CA SER A 87 -24.69 -5.97 8.03
C SER A 87 -23.96 -4.68 8.32
N SER A 88 -23.95 -4.31 9.60
CA SER A 88 -23.16 -3.20 10.12
C SER A 88 -22.48 -3.64 11.40
N PHE A 89 -21.31 -3.08 11.70
CA PHE A 89 -20.58 -3.37 12.93
C PHE A 89 -19.76 -2.15 13.38
N ILE A 90 -19.39 -2.13 14.66
CA ILE A 90 -18.47 -1.13 15.22
C ILE A 90 -17.07 -1.75 15.23
N PRO A 91 -16.03 -1.10 14.67
CA PRO A 91 -14.66 -1.60 14.70
C PRO A 91 -14.16 -1.85 16.13
N SER A 92 -13.20 -2.76 16.27
CA SER A 92 -12.46 -2.96 17.52
C SER A 92 -11.52 -1.77 17.83
N GLU A 93 -11.04 -1.70 19.07
CA GLU A 93 -10.16 -0.63 19.55
C GLU A 93 -8.85 -0.49 18.75
N ASP A 94 -8.42 -1.54 18.05
CA ASP A 94 -7.25 -1.52 17.16
C ASP A 94 -7.53 -0.88 15.78
N LEU A 95 -8.77 -0.43 15.54
CA LEU A 95 -9.24 0.21 14.30
C LEU A 95 -8.92 -0.60 13.04
N SER A 96 -8.97 -1.94 13.13
CA SER A 96 -8.74 -2.83 12.00
C SER A 96 -9.93 -3.77 11.78
N TRP A 97 -10.61 -3.60 10.65
CA TRP A 97 -11.77 -4.42 10.26
C TRP A 97 -11.55 -5.26 8.99
N ASN A 98 -10.29 -5.65 8.76
CA ASN A 98 -9.91 -6.45 7.59
C ASN A 98 -10.60 -7.83 7.56
N LYS A 99 -10.86 -8.43 8.73
CA LYS A 99 -11.44 -9.78 8.79
C LYS A 99 -12.91 -9.73 8.39
N GLU A 100 -13.61 -8.72 8.87
CA GLU A 100 -15.03 -8.45 8.68
C GLU A 100 -15.32 -8.20 7.19
N ILE A 101 -14.56 -7.31 6.54
CA ILE A 101 -14.72 -7.03 5.09
C ILE A 101 -14.49 -8.29 4.24
N THR A 102 -13.61 -9.21 4.66
CA THR A 102 -13.31 -10.41 3.87
C THR A 102 -14.28 -11.58 4.08
N ARG A 103 -15.17 -11.48 5.06
CA ARG A 103 -16.15 -12.52 5.43
C ARG A 103 -17.57 -12.20 4.99
N GLU A 104 -17.83 -10.93 4.71
CA GLU A 104 -19.16 -10.41 4.43
C GLU A 104 -19.21 -9.73 3.05
N VAL A 105 -20.42 -9.63 2.51
CA VAL A 105 -20.64 -9.07 1.18
C VAL A 105 -20.48 -7.55 1.21
N SER A 106 -19.64 -7.04 0.30
CA SER A 106 -19.43 -5.60 0.09
C SER A 106 -20.73 -4.90 -0.37
N ILE A 107 -20.88 -3.61 -0.03
CA ILE A 107 -22.06 -2.79 -0.40
C ILE A 107 -22.41 -2.97 -1.89
N SER A 108 -21.45 -2.67 -2.77
CA SER A 108 -21.57 -2.85 -4.21
C SER A 108 -20.49 -3.80 -4.70
N VAL A 109 -20.90 -4.82 -5.45
CA VAL A 109 -20.02 -5.88 -5.97
C VAL A 109 -20.20 -5.98 -7.46
N ILE A 110 -19.09 -5.92 -8.20
CA ILE A 110 -19.07 -6.03 -9.65
C ILE A 110 -18.50 -7.40 -10.03
N ASN A 111 -19.29 -8.18 -10.76
CA ASN A 111 -18.88 -9.48 -11.25
C ASN A 111 -17.80 -9.36 -12.33
N MET A 112 -16.79 -10.22 -12.26
CA MET A 112 -15.68 -10.26 -13.20
C MET A 112 -15.88 -11.41 -14.18
N ASN A 113 -16.61 -11.12 -15.25
CA ASN A 113 -17.05 -12.08 -16.26
C ASN A 113 -16.03 -12.22 -17.40
N TYR A 114 -15.43 -11.10 -17.82
CA TYR A 114 -14.47 -11.09 -18.92
C TYR A 114 -13.22 -10.29 -18.57
N TRP A 115 -12.14 -11.01 -18.28
CA TRP A 115 -10.87 -10.44 -17.83
C TRP A 115 -9.70 -11.28 -18.35
N LEU A 116 -8.54 -10.64 -18.35
CA LEU A 116 -7.34 -11.15 -18.99
C LEU A 116 -6.24 -11.35 -17.94
N LEU A 117 -5.48 -12.44 -18.06
CA LEU A 117 -4.40 -12.78 -17.14
C LEU A 117 -3.09 -13.01 -17.88
N LEU A 118 -2.16 -12.07 -17.72
CA LEU A 118 -0.87 -12.04 -18.40
C LEU A 118 0.24 -12.48 -17.44
N TYR A 119 1.06 -13.45 -17.83
CA TYR A 119 2.13 -13.97 -16.98
C TYR A 119 3.30 -14.57 -17.78
N PRO A 120 4.54 -14.54 -17.28
CA PRO A 120 5.68 -15.28 -17.84
C PRO A 120 5.50 -16.79 -17.70
N LYS A 121 5.82 -17.57 -18.74
CA LYS A 121 5.69 -19.03 -18.79
C LYS A 121 6.21 -19.74 -17.54
N ARG A 122 7.36 -19.31 -17.02
CA ARG A 122 7.98 -19.88 -15.80
C ARG A 122 7.11 -19.82 -14.53
N LEU A 123 6.05 -19.01 -14.52
CA LEU A 123 5.12 -18.85 -13.41
C LEU A 123 3.79 -19.61 -13.61
N GLN A 124 3.66 -20.43 -14.64
CA GLN A 124 2.40 -21.07 -15.02
C GLN A 124 1.72 -21.80 -13.86
N ASP A 125 2.45 -22.58 -13.07
CA ASP A 125 1.87 -23.34 -11.95
C ASP A 125 1.38 -22.41 -10.82
N LEU A 126 2.16 -21.39 -10.48
CA LEU A 126 1.76 -20.35 -9.52
C LEU A 126 0.47 -19.64 -9.97
N VAL A 127 0.31 -19.40 -11.27
CA VAL A 127 -0.87 -18.73 -11.81
C VAL A 127 -2.10 -19.64 -11.79
N LYS A 128 -1.95 -20.94 -12.03
CA LYS A 128 -3.04 -21.91 -11.86
C LYS A 128 -3.53 -21.95 -10.41
N ASP A 129 -2.60 -21.97 -9.45
CA ASP A 129 -2.92 -21.94 -8.02
C ASP A 129 -3.61 -20.63 -7.64
N LEU A 130 -3.15 -19.50 -8.20
CA LEU A 130 -3.76 -18.19 -8.01
C LEU A 130 -5.21 -18.16 -8.48
N VAL A 131 -5.48 -18.58 -9.72
CA VAL A 131 -6.83 -18.59 -10.31
C VAL A 131 -7.76 -19.48 -9.49
N THR A 132 -7.30 -20.68 -9.14
CA THR A 132 -8.06 -21.62 -8.28
C THR A 132 -8.39 -20.97 -6.94
N THR A 133 -7.42 -20.29 -6.32
CA THR A 133 -7.62 -19.60 -5.04
C THR A 133 -8.58 -18.42 -5.18
N MET A 134 -8.52 -17.65 -6.27
CA MET A 134 -9.43 -16.54 -6.54
C MET A 134 -10.88 -17.03 -6.63
N VAL A 135 -11.13 -18.09 -7.40
CA VAL A 135 -12.47 -18.70 -7.55
C VAL A 135 -12.99 -19.24 -6.21
N ASN A 136 -12.13 -19.91 -5.42
CA ASN A 136 -12.54 -20.46 -4.13
C ASN A 136 -12.77 -19.41 -3.04
N THR A 137 -12.26 -18.19 -3.23
CA THR A 137 -12.27 -17.14 -2.19
C THR A 137 -13.25 -16.01 -2.48
N CYS A 138 -13.83 -15.95 -3.68
CA CYS A 138 -14.74 -14.87 -4.07
C CYS A 138 -16.17 -15.01 -3.50
N GLY A 139 -16.58 -16.21 -3.10
CA GLY A 139 -17.92 -16.51 -2.59
C GLY A 139 -18.37 -15.62 -1.41
N PRO A 140 -17.61 -15.58 -0.29
CA PRO A 140 -17.94 -14.70 0.85
C PRO A 140 -17.98 -13.21 0.50
N LEU A 141 -17.27 -12.79 -0.55
CA LEU A 141 -17.26 -11.40 -1.03
C LEU A 141 -18.51 -11.08 -1.87
N GLY A 142 -19.37 -12.07 -2.14
CA GLY A 142 -20.53 -11.93 -3.02
C GLY A 142 -20.16 -11.68 -4.49
N MET A 143 -18.92 -11.98 -4.88
CA MET A 143 -18.37 -11.71 -6.21
C MET A 143 -18.35 -12.98 -7.05
N HIS A 144 -18.86 -12.90 -8.27
CA HIS A 144 -18.66 -13.96 -9.27
C HIS A 144 -17.41 -13.66 -10.11
N ILE A 145 -16.58 -14.69 -10.30
CA ILE A 145 -15.37 -14.62 -11.11
C ILE A 145 -15.39 -15.76 -12.13
N SER A 146 -15.45 -15.39 -13.41
CA SER A 146 -15.29 -16.34 -14.52
C SER A 146 -13.82 -16.70 -14.73
N HIS A 147 -13.55 -17.79 -15.44
CA HIS A 147 -12.17 -18.15 -15.79
C HIS A 147 -11.54 -17.08 -16.71
N PRO A 148 -10.29 -16.65 -16.44
CA PRO A 148 -9.64 -15.64 -17.26
C PRO A 148 -9.25 -16.17 -18.64
N THR A 149 -9.13 -15.27 -19.60
CA THR A 149 -8.30 -15.56 -20.79
C THR A 149 -6.84 -15.50 -20.37
N MET A 150 -6.12 -16.60 -20.52
CA MET A 150 -4.74 -16.77 -20.07
C MET A 150 -3.75 -16.46 -21.19
N ILE A 151 -2.82 -15.54 -20.96
CA ILE A 151 -1.80 -15.11 -21.92
C ILE A 151 -0.43 -15.42 -21.35
N GLU A 152 0.23 -16.40 -21.96
CA GLU A 152 1.60 -16.77 -21.65
C GLU A 152 2.61 -15.87 -22.37
N LEU A 153 3.54 -15.30 -21.61
CA LEU A 153 4.69 -14.57 -22.12
C LEU A 153 5.93 -15.46 -22.15
N LYS A 154 6.73 -15.31 -23.20
CA LYS A 154 8.00 -16.02 -23.37
C LYS A 154 9.06 -15.65 -22.31
N ASP A 155 9.07 -14.39 -21.89
CA ASP A 155 10.06 -13.82 -20.98
C ASP A 155 9.44 -12.66 -20.17
N ASP A 156 10.20 -12.10 -19.24
CA ASP A 156 9.76 -10.98 -18.40
C ASP A 156 10.36 -9.62 -18.82
N ARG A 157 10.69 -9.45 -20.11
CA ARG A 157 11.22 -8.19 -20.63
C ARG A 157 10.11 -7.14 -20.78
N ILE A 158 10.47 -5.87 -20.55
CA ILE A 158 9.56 -4.73 -20.68
C ILE A 158 8.90 -4.70 -22.08
N ASP A 159 9.69 -4.87 -23.14
CA ASP A 159 9.20 -4.86 -24.52
C ASP A 159 8.23 -6.00 -24.82
N THR A 160 8.39 -7.14 -24.14
CA THR A 160 7.52 -8.31 -24.30
C THR A 160 6.17 -8.04 -23.63
N TYR A 161 6.17 -7.53 -22.39
CA TYR A 161 4.94 -7.10 -21.71
C TYR A 161 4.22 -6.00 -22.47
N GLY A 162 4.95 -4.96 -22.87
CA GLY A 162 4.36 -3.79 -23.51
C GLY A 162 3.63 -4.14 -24.80
N ARG A 163 4.31 -4.87 -25.70
CA ARG A 163 3.71 -5.33 -26.96
C ARG A 163 2.55 -6.29 -26.73
N ALA A 164 2.71 -7.26 -25.83
CA ALA A 164 1.63 -8.21 -25.54
C ALA A 164 0.38 -7.50 -25.03
N ILE A 165 0.51 -6.55 -24.09
CA ILE A 165 -0.62 -5.78 -23.56
C ILE A 165 -1.28 -4.94 -24.66
N GLN A 166 -0.50 -4.27 -25.51
CA GLN A 166 -1.04 -3.49 -26.63
C GLN A 166 -1.88 -4.36 -27.56
N THR A 167 -1.29 -5.44 -28.10
CA THR A 167 -1.99 -6.37 -29.00
C THR A 167 -3.22 -6.98 -28.33
N LEU A 168 -3.12 -7.31 -27.04
CA LEU A 168 -4.21 -7.92 -26.30
C LEU A 168 -5.38 -6.94 -26.11
N LEU A 169 -5.13 -5.70 -25.71
CA LEU A 169 -6.17 -4.70 -25.49
C LEU A 169 -6.78 -4.19 -26.80
N GLU A 170 -6.03 -4.21 -27.91
CA GLU A 170 -6.56 -3.96 -29.25
C GLU A 170 -7.59 -5.01 -29.68
N ASN A 171 -7.32 -6.28 -29.38
CA ASN A 171 -8.16 -7.41 -29.76
C ASN A 171 -9.32 -7.67 -28.77
N HIS A 172 -9.16 -7.28 -27.50
CA HIS A 172 -10.10 -7.58 -26.42
C HIS A 172 -10.72 -6.32 -25.80
N LYS A 173 -11.30 -5.45 -26.65
CA LYS A 173 -11.88 -4.15 -26.24
C LYS A 173 -12.98 -4.22 -25.17
N LYS A 174 -13.56 -5.40 -24.93
CA LYS A 174 -14.61 -5.63 -23.91
C LYS A 174 -14.07 -6.08 -22.56
N ALA A 175 -12.75 -6.25 -22.41
CA ALA A 175 -12.16 -6.72 -21.16
C ALA A 175 -12.44 -5.74 -20.01
N GLN A 176 -12.97 -6.25 -18.90
CA GLN A 176 -13.24 -5.47 -17.70
C GLN A 176 -11.94 -5.11 -16.96
N LEU A 177 -10.95 -6.00 -17.01
CA LEU A 177 -9.68 -5.84 -16.31
C LEU A 177 -8.59 -6.70 -16.93
N ILE A 178 -7.35 -6.22 -16.83
CA ILE A 178 -6.13 -7.02 -17.07
C ILE A 178 -5.37 -7.23 -15.75
N LEU A 179 -5.09 -8.49 -15.42
CA LEU A 179 -4.25 -8.89 -14.31
C LEU A 179 -2.88 -9.33 -14.84
N CYS A 180 -1.82 -8.67 -14.39
CA CYS A 180 -0.44 -8.96 -14.81
C CYS A 180 0.37 -9.52 -13.64
N ILE A 181 1.02 -10.66 -13.84
CA ILE A 181 1.90 -11.28 -12.85
C ILE A 181 3.35 -10.97 -13.20
N THR A 182 4.04 -10.21 -12.37
CA THR A 182 5.43 -9.80 -12.60
C THR A 182 6.42 -10.52 -11.70
N SER A 183 7.67 -10.61 -12.13
CA SER A 183 8.80 -10.95 -11.26
C SER A 183 8.93 -9.93 -10.11
N SER A 184 9.61 -10.30 -9.03
CA SER A 184 9.82 -9.36 -7.91
C SER A 184 10.76 -8.21 -8.26
N GLY A 185 10.52 -7.04 -7.68
CA GLY A 185 11.36 -5.85 -7.83
C GLY A 185 11.25 -5.14 -9.18
N ARG A 186 10.24 -5.45 -10.00
CA ARG A 186 10.06 -4.91 -11.35
C ARG A 186 9.14 -3.69 -11.40
N GLU A 187 9.57 -2.60 -10.77
CA GLU A 187 8.85 -1.30 -10.82
C GLU A 187 8.80 -0.73 -12.24
N ASP A 188 9.83 -0.99 -13.04
CA ASP A 188 9.90 -0.74 -14.48
C ASP A 188 8.68 -1.32 -15.23
N LEU A 189 8.36 -2.60 -14.98
CA LEU A 189 7.19 -3.25 -15.58
C LEU A 189 5.88 -2.64 -15.07
N TYR A 190 5.80 -2.38 -13.76
CA TYR A 190 4.61 -1.76 -13.17
C TYR A 190 4.29 -0.43 -13.87
N ASN A 191 5.30 0.43 -14.04
CA ASN A 191 5.15 1.74 -14.67
C ASN A 191 4.70 1.63 -16.13
N VAL A 192 5.27 0.69 -16.90
CA VAL A 192 4.86 0.46 -18.30
C VAL A 192 3.44 -0.09 -18.40
N ILE A 193 3.08 -1.08 -17.58
CA ILE A 193 1.72 -1.63 -17.53
C ILE A 193 0.72 -0.52 -17.21
N LYS A 194 1.01 0.31 -16.20
CA LYS A 194 0.15 1.42 -15.80
C LYS A 194 0.03 2.49 -16.87
N LYS A 195 1.14 2.86 -17.51
CA LYS A 195 1.13 3.82 -18.62
C LYS A 195 0.23 3.33 -19.75
N LEU A 196 0.36 2.07 -20.18
CA LEU A 196 -0.48 1.51 -21.24
C LEU A 196 -1.95 1.48 -20.84
N CYS A 197 -2.25 0.91 -19.68
CA CYS A 197 -3.64 0.69 -19.25
C CYS A 197 -4.38 1.99 -18.89
N CYS A 198 -3.71 2.93 -18.21
CA CYS A 198 -4.34 4.16 -17.73
C CYS A 198 -4.29 5.31 -18.74
N VAL A 199 -3.28 5.36 -19.62
CA VAL A 199 -3.11 6.49 -20.56
C VAL A 199 -3.57 6.12 -21.98
N GLN A 200 -3.33 4.89 -22.44
CA GLN A 200 -3.60 4.53 -23.84
C GLN A 200 -4.94 3.82 -24.04
N PHE A 201 -5.27 2.84 -23.19
CA PHE A 201 -6.43 1.96 -23.42
C PHE A 201 -7.61 2.17 -22.47
N ALA A 202 -7.42 2.93 -21.37
CA ALA A 202 -8.42 3.14 -20.32
C ALA A 202 -9.04 1.83 -19.76
N VAL A 203 -8.21 0.81 -19.54
CA VAL A 203 -8.64 -0.48 -18.97
C VAL A 203 -8.09 -0.62 -17.54
N PRO A 204 -8.93 -0.96 -16.55
CA PRO A 204 -8.46 -1.25 -15.20
C PRO A 204 -7.39 -2.34 -15.20
N SER A 205 -6.30 -2.12 -14.45
CA SER A 205 -5.21 -3.10 -14.35
C SER A 205 -4.84 -3.43 -12.91
N GLN A 206 -4.60 -4.71 -12.64
CA GLN A 206 -4.03 -5.21 -11.40
C GLN A 206 -2.68 -5.82 -11.69
N VAL A 207 -1.67 -5.50 -10.88
CA VAL A 207 -0.33 -6.07 -11.00
C VAL A 207 -0.03 -6.81 -9.70
N ILE A 208 0.45 -8.05 -9.80
CA ILE A 208 0.85 -8.86 -8.65
C ILE A 208 2.29 -9.31 -8.84
N SER A 209 3.13 -9.03 -7.85
CA SER A 209 4.47 -9.61 -7.79
C SER A 209 4.37 -11.08 -7.40
N ALA A 210 5.06 -11.96 -8.13
CA ALA A 210 5.15 -13.38 -7.83
C ALA A 210 5.59 -13.63 -6.37
N GLN A 211 6.48 -12.80 -5.83
CA GLN A 211 6.95 -12.92 -4.44
C GLN A 211 5.83 -12.78 -3.41
N SER A 212 4.79 -12.00 -3.71
CA SER A 212 3.62 -11.85 -2.86
C SER A 212 2.79 -13.13 -2.78
N LEU A 213 2.89 -14.00 -3.79
CA LEU A 213 2.13 -15.25 -3.91
C LEU A 213 2.92 -16.48 -3.46
N THR A 214 4.26 -16.48 -3.61
CA THR A 214 5.12 -17.65 -3.33
C THR A 214 5.42 -17.87 -1.83
N SER A 215 4.82 -17.10 -0.93
CA SER A 215 4.88 -17.41 0.51
C SER A 215 3.86 -18.50 0.88
N HIS A 216 3.95 -19.09 2.08
CA HIS A 216 3.02 -20.13 2.60
C HIS A 216 1.56 -19.99 2.10
N GLN A 217 0.89 -21.11 1.78
CA GLN A 217 -0.47 -21.13 1.20
C GLN A 217 -1.50 -20.25 1.94
N SER A 218 -1.45 -20.19 3.28
CA SER A 218 -2.31 -19.32 4.09
C SER A 218 -2.17 -17.84 3.76
N LYS A 219 -0.96 -17.41 3.38
CA LYS A 219 -0.66 -16.05 2.94
C LYS A 219 -1.16 -15.78 1.53
N MET A 220 -1.15 -16.77 0.62
CA MET A 220 -1.73 -16.61 -0.72
C MET A 220 -3.23 -16.28 -0.64
N ARG A 221 -4.00 -16.99 0.19
CA ARG A 221 -5.43 -16.71 0.37
C ARG A 221 -5.68 -15.27 0.86
N SER A 222 -4.93 -14.80 1.85
CA SER A 222 -5.05 -13.43 2.36
C SER A 222 -4.70 -12.37 1.31
N VAL A 223 -3.66 -12.62 0.50
CA VAL A 223 -3.30 -11.74 -0.61
C VAL A 223 -4.40 -11.73 -1.66
N VAL A 224 -4.95 -12.90 -2.02
CA VAL A 224 -6.05 -13.03 -2.96
C VAL A 224 -7.28 -12.27 -2.49
N GLN A 225 -7.70 -12.40 -1.23
CA GLN A 225 -8.83 -11.63 -0.67
C GLN A 225 -8.65 -10.13 -0.89
N LYS A 226 -7.46 -9.60 -0.56
CA LYS A 226 -7.15 -8.18 -0.75
C LYS A 226 -7.14 -7.78 -2.23
N VAL A 227 -6.63 -8.63 -3.10
CA VAL A 227 -6.65 -8.42 -4.55
C VAL A 227 -8.08 -8.39 -5.08
N LEU A 228 -8.96 -9.27 -4.63
CA LEU A 228 -10.36 -9.29 -5.05
C LEU A 228 -11.11 -8.03 -4.60
N LEU A 229 -10.89 -7.58 -3.36
CA LEU A 229 -11.42 -6.31 -2.87
C LEU A 229 -10.92 -5.12 -3.72
N GLN A 230 -9.62 -5.10 -4.05
CA GLN A 230 -9.06 -4.07 -4.93
C GLN A 230 -9.63 -4.11 -6.35
N ILE A 231 -9.83 -5.31 -6.90
CA ILE A 231 -10.46 -5.49 -8.21
C ILE A 231 -11.90 -4.97 -8.18
N ASN A 232 -12.66 -5.29 -7.13
CA ASN A 232 -14.02 -4.80 -6.98
C ASN A 232 -14.05 -3.26 -7.02
N CYS A 233 -13.19 -2.59 -6.25
CA CYS A 233 -13.05 -1.12 -6.27
C CYS A 233 -12.68 -0.59 -7.66
N LYS A 234 -11.76 -1.25 -8.37
CA LYS A 234 -11.33 -0.84 -9.72
C LYS A 234 -12.43 -0.97 -10.77
N LEU A 235 -13.40 -1.84 -10.52
CA LEU A 235 -14.56 -2.02 -11.38
C LEU A 235 -15.75 -1.12 -10.97
N GLY A 236 -15.59 -0.29 -9.93
CA GLY A 236 -16.62 0.61 -9.42
C GLY A 236 -17.45 0.07 -8.26
N GLY A 237 -17.03 -1.03 -7.64
CA GLY A 237 -17.65 -1.58 -6.44
C GLY A 237 -17.26 -0.80 -5.17
N GLU A 238 -18.11 -0.93 -4.15
CA GLU A 238 -18.02 -0.23 -2.88
C GLU A 238 -17.91 -1.28 -1.77
N LEU A 239 -16.79 -1.28 -1.05
CA LEU A 239 -16.51 -2.32 -0.06
C LEU A 239 -17.35 -2.15 1.21
N TRP A 240 -17.39 -0.93 1.72
CA TRP A 240 -18.02 -0.54 2.97
C TRP A 240 -18.30 0.96 2.94
N GLY A 241 -19.12 1.43 3.88
CA GLY A 241 -19.45 2.84 4.05
C GLY A 241 -19.58 3.22 5.52
N VAL A 242 -19.70 4.52 5.77
CA VAL A 242 -20.06 5.10 7.07
C VAL A 242 -21.24 6.05 6.87
N ASP A 243 -22.02 6.27 7.91
CA ASP A 243 -23.15 7.19 7.86
C ASP A 243 -22.61 8.63 7.91
N ILE A 244 -22.68 9.35 6.78
CA ILE A 244 -22.36 10.78 6.71
C ILE A 244 -23.68 11.55 6.72
N PRO A 245 -24.06 12.21 7.83
CA PRO A 245 -25.27 13.02 7.85
C PRO A 245 -25.09 14.20 6.87
N LEU A 246 -26.08 14.38 6.00
CA LEU A 246 -26.22 15.56 5.14
C LEU A 246 -26.71 16.77 5.95
#